data_AF-A0AB34R0Z5-F1
#
_entry.id   AF-A0AB34R0Z5-F1
#
_cell.length_a   1.000
_cell.length_b   1.000
_cell.length_c   1.000
_cell.angle_alpha   90.00
_cell.angle_beta   90.00
_cell.angle_gamma   90.00
#
_symmetry.space_group_name_H-M   'P 1'
#
loop_
_entity.id
_entity.type
_entity.pdbx_description
1 polymer ?
#
loop_
_entity_poly.entity_id
_entity_poly.type
_entity_poly.pdbx_seq_one_letter_code
_entity_poly.pdbx_strand_id
1 'polypeptide(L)'
;MNDQELSLIYVWDAYCGWCYGFSNSIRTLHENHPEMSLTLVSGGLFVGERSLPIKEYPHISEANQRISQLTGVEFGERYQKLLANGTFLLDSEAAAIGFSALRSVVPDRALYLAASMQKAFYQDGKSLSDDETYQEIALAHHLDPKAVIERMKTKEVINAAYADFAKVHQLQVNGYPTLLLKKGDEYFSVGGGAMTAEKLEERLKEIIEASS
;
A
#
# COMPACT_ATOMS: atom_id res chain seq x y z
N MET A 1 26.40 17.14 15.71
CA MET A 1 25.81 16.23 14.71
C MET A 1 24.36 16.65 14.59
N ASN A 2 23.94 17.15 13.42
CA ASN A 2 22.54 17.47 13.19
C ASN A 2 21.79 16.13 13.14
N ASP A 3 21.09 15.77 14.22
CA ASP A 3 20.07 14.72 14.18
C ASP A 3 18.90 15.26 13.33
N GLN A 4 19.05 15.18 12.00
CA GLN A 4 17.90 15.33 11.13
C GLN A 4 17.06 14.08 11.29
N GLU A 5 15.82 14.26 11.77
CA GLU A 5 14.86 13.18 11.93
C GLU A 5 14.61 12.50 10.58
N LEU A 6 15.10 11.27 10.45
CA LEU A 6 14.92 10.43 9.27
C LEU A 6 13.59 9.70 9.40
N SER A 7 12.77 9.76 8.35
CA SER A 7 11.51 9.03 8.28
C SER A 7 11.24 8.52 6.87
N LEU A 8 10.48 7.44 6.77
CA LEU A 8 10.13 6.81 5.51
C LEU A 8 8.68 7.12 5.15
N ILE A 9 8.44 7.35 3.86
CA ILE A 9 7.10 7.47 3.29
C ILE A 9 6.94 6.41 2.21
N TYR A 10 6.02 5.48 2.43
CA TYR A 10 5.66 4.45 1.46
C TYR A 10 4.34 4.84 0.78
N VAL A 11 4.45 5.27 -0.49
CA VAL A 11 3.30 5.54 -1.35
C VAL A 11 2.90 4.26 -2.08
N TRP A 12 1.67 3.82 -1.85
CA TRP A 12 1.18 2.51 -2.27
C TRP A 12 -0.29 2.57 -2.68
N ASP A 13 -0.76 1.54 -3.38
CA ASP A 13 -2.20 1.34 -3.62
C ASP A 13 -2.57 -0.12 -3.39
N ALA A 14 -3.74 -0.37 -2.80
CA ALA A 14 -4.17 -1.72 -2.47
C ALA A 14 -4.38 -2.60 -3.72
N TYR A 15 -4.77 -1.99 -4.84
CA TYR A 15 -4.95 -2.65 -6.13
C TYR A 15 -3.73 -2.54 -7.05
N CYS A 16 -2.59 -2.04 -6.57
CA CYS A 16 -1.35 -2.08 -7.33
C CYS A 16 -0.64 -3.43 -7.15
N GLY A 17 -0.54 -4.23 -8.22
CA GLY A 17 0.12 -5.53 -8.17
C GLY A 17 1.61 -5.43 -7.79
N TRP A 18 2.30 -4.38 -8.24
CA TRP A 18 3.69 -4.15 -7.83
C TRP A 18 3.82 -3.78 -6.35
N CYS A 19 2.83 -3.09 -5.75
CA CYS A 19 2.82 -2.87 -4.30
C CYS A 19 2.68 -4.20 -3.54
N TYR A 20 1.96 -5.17 -4.10
CA TYR A 20 1.84 -6.50 -3.50
C TYR A 20 3.16 -7.27 -3.57
N GLY A 21 3.81 -7.27 -4.75
CA GLY A 21 5.15 -7.84 -4.90
C GLY A 21 6.21 -7.19 -3.99
N PHE A 22 6.10 -5.88 -3.76
CA PHE A 22 7.02 -5.12 -2.92
C PHE A 22 6.81 -5.32 -1.41
N SER A 23 5.66 -5.86 -0.99
CA SER A 23 5.25 -5.92 0.42
C SER A 23 6.27 -6.60 1.33
N ASN A 24 6.97 -7.63 0.86
CA ASN A 24 8.00 -8.30 1.66
C ASN A 24 9.24 -7.43 1.83
N SER A 25 9.69 -6.76 0.77
CA SER A 25 10.91 -5.96 0.79
C SER A 25 10.78 -4.73 1.69
N ILE A 26 9.66 -4.01 1.61
CA ILE A 26 9.40 -2.88 2.51
C ILE A 26 9.25 -3.31 3.96
N ARG A 27 8.67 -4.50 4.20
CA ARG A 27 8.52 -5.05 5.55
C ARG A 27 9.88 -5.37 6.16
N THR A 28 10.75 -6.06 5.44
CA THR A 28 12.11 -6.34 5.91
C THR A 28 12.87 -5.06 6.22
N LEU A 29 12.82 -4.05 5.34
CA LEU A 29 13.46 -2.76 5.57
C LEU A 29 12.91 -2.08 6.84
N HIS A 30 11.59 -2.07 7.02
CA HIS A 30 10.97 -1.46 8.21
C HIS A 30 11.35 -2.19 9.51
N GLU A 31 11.42 -3.52 9.48
CA GLU A 31 11.84 -4.34 10.63
C GLU A 31 13.33 -4.14 10.97
N ASN A 32 14.17 -3.84 9.98
CA ASN A 32 15.59 -3.51 10.17
C ASN A 32 15.82 -2.10 10.72
N HIS A 33 14.89 -1.17 10.49
CA HIS A 33 14.98 0.25 10.87
C HIS A 33 13.83 0.70 11.78
N PRO A 34 13.64 0.11 12.98
CA PRO A 34 12.55 0.49 13.87
C PRO A 34 12.66 1.93 14.41
N GLU A 35 13.84 2.56 14.30
CA GLU A 35 14.07 3.96 14.65
C GLU A 35 13.49 4.95 13.64
N MET A 36 13.26 4.52 12.39
CA MET A 36 12.66 5.36 11.35
C MET A 36 11.16 5.16 11.31
N SER A 37 10.39 6.23 11.58
CA SER A 37 8.95 6.18 11.41
C SER A 37 8.57 5.91 9.96
N LEU A 38 7.57 5.06 9.73
CA LEU A 38 7.08 4.70 8.40
C LEU A 38 5.64 5.18 8.22
N THR A 39 5.45 6.14 7.32
CA THR A 39 4.12 6.63 6.94
C THR A 39 3.67 5.96 5.64
N LEU A 40 2.50 5.32 5.64
CA LEU A 40 1.88 4.79 4.42
C LEU A 40 0.87 5.79 3.86
N VAL A 41 0.98 6.06 2.56
CA VAL A 41 0.12 7.00 1.83
C VAL A 41 -0.58 6.27 0.68
N SER A 42 -1.91 6.23 0.70
CA SER A 42 -2.72 5.64 -0.38
C SER A 42 -2.63 6.48 -1.66
N GLY A 43 -2.37 5.80 -2.79
CA GLY A 43 -2.06 6.40 -4.08
C GLY A 43 -3.28 6.79 -4.92
N GLY A 44 -4.38 6.06 -4.83
CA GLY A 44 -5.55 6.32 -5.68
C GLY A 44 -5.27 5.95 -7.14
N LEU A 45 -4.86 4.70 -7.38
CA LEU A 45 -4.54 4.17 -8.70
C LEU A 45 -5.79 4.09 -9.60
N PHE A 46 -6.91 3.60 -9.05
CA PHE A 46 -8.18 3.41 -9.74
C PHE A 46 -9.28 4.24 -9.06
N VAL A 47 -9.27 5.56 -9.29
CA VAL A 47 -10.24 6.52 -8.74
C VAL A 47 -10.90 7.34 -9.85
N GLY A 48 -12.12 7.83 -9.60
CA GLY A 48 -12.89 8.60 -10.58
C GLY A 48 -13.10 7.83 -11.88
N GLU A 49 -12.80 8.44 -13.03
CA GLU A 49 -12.91 7.80 -14.35
C GLU A 49 -11.99 6.58 -14.54
N ARG A 50 -11.01 6.39 -13.65
CA ARG A 50 -10.13 5.21 -13.61
C ARG A 50 -10.65 4.12 -12.68
N SER A 51 -11.79 4.29 -12.02
CA SER A 51 -12.44 3.17 -11.34
C SER A 51 -13.28 2.41 -12.36
N LEU A 52 -12.69 1.36 -12.93
CA LEU A 52 -13.27 0.58 -14.01
C LEU A 52 -13.17 -0.92 -13.71
N PRO A 53 -14.01 -1.76 -14.37
CA PRO A 53 -13.86 -3.21 -14.29
C PRO A 53 -12.45 -3.66 -14.67
N ILE A 54 -11.91 -4.67 -13.98
CA ILE A 54 -10.52 -5.14 -14.14
C ILE A 54 -10.16 -5.52 -15.58
N LYS A 55 -11.14 -5.96 -16.39
CA LYS A 55 -10.95 -6.25 -17.83
C LYS A 55 -10.54 -5.04 -18.67
N GLU A 56 -10.84 -3.81 -18.23
CA GLU A 56 -10.42 -2.58 -18.91
C GLU A 56 -8.90 -2.32 -18.75
N TYR A 57 -8.22 -3.12 -17.93
CA TYR A 57 -6.77 -3.09 -17.70
C TYR A 57 -6.11 -4.40 -18.16
N PRO A 58 -6.04 -4.68 -19.48
CA PRO A 58 -5.59 -5.98 -20.01
C PRO A 58 -4.14 -6.33 -19.64
N HIS A 59 -3.33 -5.33 -19.28
CA HIS A 59 -1.93 -5.49 -18.86
C HIS A 59 -1.79 -6.16 -17.49
N ILE A 60 -2.83 -6.22 -16.64
CA ILE A 60 -2.75 -6.76 -15.28
C ILE A 60 -2.33 -8.23 -15.28
N SER A 61 -2.84 -9.04 -16.23
CA SER A 61 -2.49 -10.47 -16.28
C SER A 61 -0.99 -10.69 -16.54
N GLU A 62 -0.42 -9.95 -17.50
CA GLU A 62 1.02 -10.03 -17.81
C GLU A 62 1.86 -9.46 -16.66
N ALA A 63 1.42 -8.33 -16.09
CA ALA A 63 2.08 -7.73 -14.93
C ALA A 63 2.15 -8.71 -13.76
N ASN A 64 1.05 -9.42 -13.44
CA ASN A 64 1.02 -10.39 -12.34
C ASN A 64 2.00 -11.54 -12.55
N GLN A 65 2.14 -12.05 -13.77
CA GLN A 65 3.15 -13.08 -14.08
C GLN A 65 4.57 -12.56 -13.82
N ARG A 66 4.87 -11.33 -14.28
CA ARG A 66 6.18 -10.71 -14.07
C ARG A 66 6.44 -10.41 -12.59
N ILE A 67 5.44 -9.94 -11.86
CA ILE A 67 5.52 -9.69 -10.41
C ILE A 67 5.86 -10.99 -9.69
N SER A 68 5.15 -12.08 -9.98
CA SER A 68 5.41 -13.38 -9.39
C SER A 68 6.82 -13.88 -9.68
N GLN A 69 7.28 -13.76 -10.94
CA GLN A 69 8.64 -14.15 -11.34
C GLN A 69 9.75 -13.35 -10.62
N LEU A 70 9.55 -12.04 -10.40
CA LEU A 70 10.59 -11.18 -9.85
C LEU A 70 10.58 -11.11 -8.32
N THR A 71 9.42 -11.33 -7.69
CA THR A 71 9.23 -11.11 -6.24
C THR A 71 8.90 -12.39 -5.47
N GLY A 72 8.52 -13.46 -6.18
CA GLY A 72 8.11 -14.72 -5.57
C GLY A 72 6.72 -14.72 -4.96
N VAL A 73 5.98 -13.61 -5.02
CA VAL A 73 4.59 -13.60 -4.55
C VAL A 73 3.70 -14.45 -5.45
N GLU A 74 2.68 -15.05 -4.85
CA GLU A 74 1.70 -15.87 -5.56
C GLU A 74 0.37 -15.11 -5.68
N PHE A 75 -0.37 -15.40 -6.74
CA PHE A 75 -1.73 -14.89 -6.93
C PHE A 75 -2.70 -16.06 -6.76
N GLY A 76 -3.53 -16.00 -5.73
CA GLY A 76 -4.36 -17.13 -5.30
C GLY A 76 -5.46 -17.49 -6.28
N GLU A 77 -5.94 -18.74 -6.22
CA GLU A 77 -6.93 -19.28 -7.16
C GLU A 77 -8.22 -18.44 -7.22
N ARG A 78 -8.66 -17.90 -6.08
CA ARG A 78 -9.86 -17.05 -6.00
C ARG A 78 -9.67 -15.73 -6.74
N TYR A 79 -8.52 -15.09 -6.56
CA TYR A 79 -8.14 -13.89 -7.33
C TYR A 79 -8.05 -14.20 -8.83
N GLN A 80 -7.45 -15.34 -9.22
CA GLN A 80 -7.35 -15.71 -10.64
C GLN A 80 -8.73 -15.90 -11.29
N LYS A 81 -9.70 -16.47 -10.57
CA LYS A 81 -11.10 -16.57 -11.02
C LYS A 81 -11.74 -15.19 -11.17
N LEU A 82 -11.50 -14.28 -10.23
CA LEU A 82 -11.97 -12.88 -10.29
C LEU A 82 -11.39 -12.16 -11.51
N LEU A 83 -10.07 -12.28 -11.73
CA LEU A 83 -9.36 -11.71 -12.88
C LEU A 83 -9.92 -12.24 -14.20
N ALA A 84 -10.12 -13.56 -14.30
CA ALA A 84 -10.68 -14.20 -15.50
C ALA A 84 -12.14 -13.79 -15.78
N ASN A 85 -12.94 -13.54 -14.73
CA ASN A 85 -14.29 -13.03 -14.87
C ASN A 85 -14.33 -11.59 -15.41
N GLY A 86 -13.39 -10.74 -14.98
CA GLY A 86 -13.16 -9.43 -15.57
C GLY A 86 -14.15 -8.32 -15.17
N THR A 87 -15.24 -8.64 -14.46
CA THR A 87 -16.29 -7.66 -14.11
C THR A 87 -16.04 -6.92 -12.80
N PHE A 88 -15.06 -7.37 -11.99
CA PHE A 88 -14.74 -6.75 -10.72
C PHE A 88 -14.30 -5.29 -10.89
N LEU A 89 -14.99 -4.36 -10.23
CA LEU A 89 -14.66 -2.94 -10.23
C LEU A 89 -13.44 -2.68 -9.34
N LEU A 90 -12.38 -2.09 -9.90
CA LEU A 90 -11.24 -1.62 -9.12
C LEU A 90 -11.57 -0.25 -8.54
N ASP A 91 -11.82 -0.17 -7.23
CA ASP A 91 -12.17 1.06 -6.52
C ASP A 91 -11.13 1.38 -5.44
N SER A 92 -10.05 2.05 -5.85
CA SER A 92 -8.98 2.47 -4.93
C SER A 92 -9.45 3.49 -3.90
N GLU A 93 -10.57 4.19 -4.12
CA GLU A 93 -11.14 5.13 -3.16
C GLU A 93 -11.75 4.38 -1.98
N ALA A 94 -12.61 3.39 -2.25
CA ALA A 94 -13.16 2.52 -1.22
C ALA A 94 -12.06 1.79 -0.44
N ALA A 95 -11.04 1.30 -1.15
CA ALA A 95 -9.87 0.68 -0.52
C ALA A 95 -9.10 1.66 0.38
N ALA A 96 -8.87 2.90 -0.06
CA ALA A 96 -8.18 3.91 0.75
C ALA A 96 -8.97 4.31 2.00
N ILE A 97 -10.30 4.39 1.91
CA ILE A 97 -11.18 4.66 3.07
C ILE A 97 -11.07 3.51 4.09
N GLY A 98 -11.13 2.25 3.64
CA GLY A 98 -10.96 1.10 4.51
C GLY A 98 -9.59 1.02 5.16
N PHE A 99 -8.52 1.31 4.42
CA PHE A 99 -7.18 1.45 4.98
C PHE A 99 -7.09 2.57 6.02
N SER A 100 -7.68 3.73 5.71
CA SER A 100 -7.73 4.88 6.60
C SER A 100 -8.46 4.55 7.91
N ALA A 101 -9.54 3.76 7.84
CA ALA A 101 -10.25 3.27 9.03
C ALA A 101 -9.36 2.36 9.87
N LEU A 102 -8.73 1.34 9.26
CA LEU A 102 -7.84 0.41 9.95
C LEU A 102 -6.67 1.14 10.62
N ARG A 103 -5.94 1.99 9.89
CA ARG A 103 -4.79 2.73 10.42
C ARG A 103 -5.18 3.73 11.50
N SER A 104 -6.40 4.28 11.46
CA SER A 104 -6.84 5.21 12.50
C SER A 104 -7.02 4.55 13.87
N VAL A 105 -7.26 3.22 13.89
CA VAL A 105 -7.40 2.43 15.13
C VAL A 105 -6.04 1.97 15.65
N VAL A 106 -5.14 1.57 14.75
CA VAL A 106 -3.81 1.06 15.10
C VAL A 106 -2.75 1.61 14.12
N PRO A 107 -2.34 2.88 14.27
CA PRO A 107 -1.46 3.55 13.29
C PRO A 107 -0.10 2.88 13.17
N ASP A 108 0.46 2.39 14.27
CA ASP A 108 1.79 1.74 14.32
C ASP A 108 1.84 0.40 13.56
N ARG A 109 0.69 -0.12 13.10
CA ARG A 109 0.60 -1.36 12.31
C ARG A 109 0.16 -1.13 10.86
N ALA A 110 0.19 0.11 10.38
CA ALA A 110 -0.26 0.47 9.04
C ALA A 110 0.33 -0.44 7.94
N LEU A 111 1.62 -0.77 8.00
CA LEU A 111 2.26 -1.66 7.02
C LEU A 111 1.65 -3.07 7.00
N TYR A 112 1.38 -3.63 8.17
CA TYR A 112 0.80 -4.98 8.30
C TYR A 112 -0.68 -5.01 7.90
N LEU A 113 -1.41 -3.92 8.16
CA LEU A 113 -2.78 -3.74 7.67
C LEU A 113 -2.83 -3.68 6.15
N ALA A 114 -1.92 -2.92 5.51
CA ALA A 114 -1.80 -2.84 4.06
C ALA A 114 -1.52 -4.22 3.43
N ALA A 115 -0.58 -4.98 4.00
CA ALA A 115 -0.28 -6.34 3.58
C ALA A 115 -1.52 -7.28 3.71
N SER A 116 -2.34 -7.07 4.75
CA SER A 116 -3.55 -7.87 4.97
C SER A 116 -4.65 -7.57 3.95
N MET A 117 -4.80 -6.29 3.55
CA MET A 117 -5.69 -5.90 2.46
C MET A 117 -5.24 -6.50 1.13
N GLN A 118 -3.95 -6.43 0.82
CA GLN A 118 -3.41 -7.03 -0.41
C GLN A 118 -3.57 -8.55 -0.41
N LYS A 119 -3.37 -9.22 0.73
CA LYS A 119 -3.66 -10.65 0.85
C LYS A 119 -5.14 -10.94 0.58
N ALA A 120 -6.06 -10.21 1.22
CA ALA A 120 -7.49 -10.40 1.02
C ALA A 120 -7.89 -10.31 -0.47
N PHE A 121 -7.32 -9.36 -1.21
CA PHE A 121 -7.58 -9.23 -2.64
C PHE A 121 -6.82 -10.27 -3.49
N TYR A 122 -5.48 -10.29 -3.45
CA TYR A 122 -4.64 -11.06 -4.37
C TYR A 122 -4.54 -12.56 -4.07
N GLN A 123 -4.82 -12.97 -2.83
CA GLN A 123 -4.86 -14.38 -2.45
C GLN A 123 -6.29 -14.88 -2.34
N ASP A 124 -7.11 -14.15 -1.57
CA ASP A 124 -8.45 -14.62 -1.21
C ASP A 124 -9.54 -14.17 -2.21
N GLY A 125 -9.22 -13.29 -3.17
CA GLY A 125 -10.17 -12.79 -4.17
C GLY A 125 -11.31 -11.97 -3.59
N LYS A 126 -11.10 -11.33 -2.43
CA LYS A 126 -12.11 -10.54 -1.71
C LYS A 126 -12.11 -9.09 -2.15
N SER A 127 -13.30 -8.49 -2.17
CA SER A 127 -13.49 -7.08 -2.50
C SER A 127 -12.99 -6.18 -1.37
N LEU A 128 -12.20 -5.15 -1.70
CA LEU A 128 -11.82 -4.09 -0.76
C LEU A 128 -12.84 -2.94 -0.73
N SER A 129 -14.02 -3.15 -1.34
CA SER A 129 -15.19 -2.27 -1.19
C SER A 129 -16.22 -2.83 -0.21
N ASP A 130 -16.04 -4.07 0.26
CA ASP A 130 -17.03 -4.79 1.06
C ASP A 130 -16.67 -4.73 2.55
N ASP A 131 -17.64 -4.37 3.39
CA ASP A 131 -17.49 -4.32 4.85
C ASP A 131 -17.00 -5.67 5.43
N GLU A 132 -17.46 -6.80 4.88
CA GLU A 132 -17.08 -8.15 5.34
C GLU A 132 -15.56 -8.35 5.32
N THR A 133 -14.89 -7.89 4.26
CA THR A 133 -13.42 -7.99 4.15
C THR A 133 -12.71 -7.24 5.28
N TYR A 134 -13.21 -6.04 5.63
CA TYR A 134 -12.61 -5.25 6.71
C TYR A 134 -12.93 -5.80 8.10
N GLN A 135 -14.09 -6.45 8.27
CA GLN A 135 -14.41 -7.16 9.50
C GLN A 135 -13.43 -8.31 9.75
N GLU A 136 -13.14 -9.11 8.72
CA GLU A 136 -12.19 -10.21 8.81
C GLU A 136 -10.75 -9.72 9.06
N ILE A 137 -10.32 -8.65 8.37
CA ILE A 137 -9.01 -8.03 8.63
C ILE A 137 -8.94 -7.51 10.07
N ALA A 138 -9.98 -6.82 10.54
CA ALA A 138 -10.03 -6.34 11.92
C ALA A 138 -9.89 -7.49 12.94
N LEU A 139 -10.62 -8.58 12.75
CA LEU A 139 -10.53 -9.78 13.60
C LEU A 139 -9.11 -10.38 13.60
N ALA A 140 -8.49 -10.50 12.42
CA ALA A 140 -7.14 -11.03 12.28
C ALA A 140 -6.07 -10.19 12.99
N HIS A 141 -6.35 -8.90 13.20
CA HIS A 141 -5.47 -7.96 13.92
C HIS A 141 -5.90 -7.70 15.37
N HIS A 142 -6.86 -8.47 15.89
CA HIS A 142 -7.41 -8.31 17.24
C HIS A 142 -8.05 -6.93 17.50
N LEU A 143 -8.65 -6.34 16.45
CA LEU A 143 -9.41 -5.10 16.53
C LEU A 143 -10.91 -5.40 16.63
N ASP A 144 -11.70 -4.45 17.15
CA ASP A 144 -13.17 -4.54 17.10
C ASP A 144 -13.68 -4.30 15.67
N PRO A 145 -14.28 -5.31 15.00
CA PRO A 145 -14.78 -5.16 13.64
C PRO A 145 -15.83 -4.06 13.52
N LYS A 146 -16.71 -3.91 14.51
CA LYS A 146 -17.75 -2.88 14.48
C LYS A 146 -17.14 -1.49 14.54
N ALA A 147 -16.12 -1.30 15.37
CA ALA A 147 -15.42 -0.03 15.47
C ALA A 147 -14.75 0.36 14.12
N VAL A 148 -14.15 -0.59 13.41
CA VAL A 148 -13.55 -0.34 12.09
C VAL A 148 -14.62 0.06 11.06
N ILE A 149 -15.73 -0.70 10.98
CA ILE A 149 -16.80 -0.40 10.02
C ILE A 149 -17.49 0.93 10.30
N GLU A 150 -17.74 1.27 11.56
CA GLU A 150 -18.30 2.58 11.90
C GLU A 150 -17.33 3.71 11.58
N ARG A 151 -16.01 3.50 11.76
CA ARG A 151 -15.00 4.48 11.37
C ARG A 151 -14.95 4.73 9.87
N MET A 152 -15.11 3.70 9.03
CA MET A 152 -15.16 3.86 7.56
C MET A 152 -16.23 4.87 7.09
N LYS A 153 -17.31 5.04 7.88
CA LYS A 153 -18.42 5.95 7.57
C LYS A 153 -18.18 7.39 8.06
N THR A 154 -17.12 7.62 8.83
CA THR A 154 -16.84 8.95 9.41
C THR A 154 -16.20 9.88 8.39
N LYS A 155 -16.59 11.17 8.45
CA LYS A 155 -15.97 12.22 7.63
C LYS A 155 -14.47 12.33 7.86
N GLU A 156 -14.00 12.10 9.08
CA GLU A 156 -12.58 12.14 9.43
C GLU A 156 -11.77 11.11 8.63
N VAL A 157 -12.20 9.85 8.63
CA VAL A 157 -11.51 8.76 7.91
C VAL A 157 -11.58 8.96 6.40
N ILE A 158 -12.74 9.36 5.89
CA ILE A 158 -12.92 9.66 4.46
C ILE A 158 -11.98 10.81 4.05
N ASN A 159 -11.97 11.91 4.79
CA ASN A 159 -11.08 13.05 4.51
C ASN A 159 -9.61 12.65 4.61
N ALA A 160 -9.24 11.76 5.54
CA ALA A 160 -7.87 11.25 5.64
C ALA A 160 -7.46 10.40 4.43
N ALA A 161 -8.37 9.65 3.81
CA ALA A 161 -8.09 8.95 2.55
C ALA A 161 -7.85 9.94 1.39
N TYR A 162 -8.67 10.99 1.27
CA TYR A 162 -8.45 12.04 0.27
C TYR A 162 -7.20 12.89 0.55
N ALA A 163 -6.83 13.08 1.82
CA ALA A 163 -5.61 13.75 2.20
C ALA A 163 -4.37 12.97 1.73
N ASP A 164 -4.42 11.63 1.71
CA ASP A 164 -3.36 10.82 1.13
C ASP A 164 -3.21 11.10 -0.37
N PHE A 165 -4.31 11.11 -1.13
CA PHE A 165 -4.27 11.42 -2.56
C PHE A 165 -3.70 12.81 -2.83
N ALA A 166 -4.09 13.81 -2.04
CA ALA A 166 -3.50 15.15 -2.11
C ALA A 166 -2.00 15.12 -1.78
N LYS A 167 -1.59 14.30 -0.80
CA LYS A 167 -0.18 14.16 -0.42
C LYS A 167 0.66 13.53 -1.52
N VAL A 168 0.13 12.54 -2.26
CA VAL A 168 0.80 11.95 -3.44
C VAL A 168 1.16 13.03 -4.46
N HIS A 169 0.21 13.92 -4.76
CA HIS A 169 0.44 15.05 -5.67
C HIS A 169 1.50 16.03 -5.14
N GLN A 170 1.47 16.34 -3.85
CA GLN A 170 2.50 17.19 -3.21
C GLN A 170 3.90 16.57 -3.25
N LEU A 171 3.98 15.24 -3.12
CA LEU A 171 5.23 14.48 -3.19
C LEU A 171 5.69 14.23 -4.64
N GLN A 172 4.91 14.66 -5.64
CA GLN A 172 5.18 14.47 -7.07
C GLN A 172 5.41 13.00 -7.46
N VAL A 173 4.75 12.07 -6.76
CA VAL A 173 4.84 10.63 -7.03
C VAL A 173 3.88 10.27 -8.16
N ASN A 174 4.43 9.68 -9.23
CA ASN A 174 3.68 9.33 -10.45
C ASN A 174 3.52 7.82 -10.65
N GLY A 175 3.93 7.00 -9.68
CA GLY A 175 3.89 5.54 -9.79
C GLY A 175 3.96 4.86 -8.44
N TYR A 176 3.44 3.63 -8.38
CA TYR A 176 3.38 2.82 -7.18
C TYR A 176 4.03 1.45 -7.43
N PRO A 177 4.73 0.86 -6.45
CA PRO A 177 5.08 1.45 -5.16
C PRO A 177 6.22 2.47 -5.29
N THR A 178 6.22 3.50 -4.45
CA THR A 178 7.34 4.43 -4.28
C THR A 178 7.66 4.58 -2.80
N LEU A 179 8.92 4.33 -2.43
CA LEU A 179 9.47 4.56 -1.09
C LEU A 179 10.35 5.81 -1.11
N LEU A 180 10.05 6.75 -0.23
CA LEU A 180 10.82 7.98 -0.05
C LEU A 180 11.47 8.00 1.34
N LEU A 181 12.69 8.52 1.42
CA LEU A 181 13.31 8.98 2.65
C LEU A 181 13.03 10.48 2.78
N LYS A 182 12.43 10.88 3.90
CA LYS A 182 12.37 12.27 4.32
C LYS A 182 13.55 12.55 5.25
N LYS A 183 14.37 13.54 4.88
CA LYS A 183 15.51 14.03 5.67
C LYS A 183 15.37 15.54 5.83
N GLY A 184 14.97 15.99 7.02
CA GLY A 184 14.58 17.39 7.22
C GLY A 184 13.35 17.74 6.37
N ASP A 185 13.49 18.73 5.48
CA ASP A 185 12.43 19.17 4.56
C ASP A 185 12.54 18.55 3.15
N GLU A 186 13.56 17.73 2.92
CA GLU A 186 13.84 17.12 1.62
C GLU A 186 13.33 15.67 1.52
N TYR A 187 12.96 15.27 0.30
CA TYR A 187 12.49 13.92 -0.02
C TYR A 187 13.40 13.27 -1.06
N PHE A 188 13.86 12.06 -0.77
CA PHE A 188 14.74 11.29 -1.65
C PHE A 188 14.08 9.97 -2.02
N SER A 189 14.09 9.61 -3.30
CA SER A 189 13.56 8.32 -3.74
C SER A 189 14.53 7.19 -3.37
N VAL A 190 14.07 6.29 -2.50
CA VAL A 190 14.80 5.09 -2.05
C VAL A 190 14.54 3.94 -3.00
N GLY A 191 13.30 3.77 -3.48
CA GLY A 191 13.02 2.65 -4.39
C GLY A 191 11.55 2.33 -4.58
N GLY A 192 11.29 1.17 -5.19
CA GLY A 192 9.96 0.68 -5.50
C GLY A 192 9.98 -0.51 -6.46
N GLY A 193 8.81 -0.89 -6.97
CA GLY A 193 8.61 -2.03 -7.86
C GLY A 193 9.18 -3.35 -7.33
N ALA A 194 10.09 -3.96 -8.10
CA ALA A 194 10.70 -5.25 -7.81
C ALA A 194 12.03 -5.14 -7.01
N MET A 195 12.31 -4.01 -6.38
CA MET A 195 13.52 -3.87 -5.55
C MET A 195 13.43 -4.77 -4.32
N THR A 196 14.51 -5.54 -4.08
CA THR A 196 14.64 -6.39 -2.90
C THR A 196 15.02 -5.56 -1.68
N ALA A 197 14.89 -6.13 -0.47
CA ALA A 197 15.28 -5.45 0.76
C ALA A 197 16.75 -5.00 0.73
N GLU A 198 17.65 -5.85 0.23
CA GLU A 198 19.09 -5.56 0.14
C GLU A 198 19.37 -4.33 -0.73
N LYS A 199 18.67 -4.20 -1.85
CA LYS A 199 18.81 -3.02 -2.73
C LYS A 199 18.24 -1.75 -2.10
N LEU A 200 17.18 -1.86 -1.31
CA LEU A 200 16.64 -0.73 -0.57
C LEU A 200 17.62 -0.28 0.51
N GLU A 201 18.25 -1.21 1.23
CA GLU A 201 19.28 -0.95 2.24
C GLU A 201 20.49 -0.23 1.64
N GLU A 202 21.03 -0.75 0.53
CA GLU A 202 22.12 -0.12 -0.22
C GLU A 202 21.77 1.33 -0.60
N ARG A 203 20.58 1.52 -1.16
CA ARG A 203 20.14 2.84 -1.62
C ARG A 203 19.86 3.81 -0.47
N LEU A 204 19.26 3.33 0.61
CA LEU A 204 19.00 4.12 1.81
C LEU A 204 20.32 4.62 2.41
N LYS A 205 21.31 3.74 2.52
CA LYS A 205 22.65 4.08 3.00
C LYS A 205 23.33 5.13 2.12
N GLU A 206 23.32 4.95 0.80
CA GLU A 206 23.88 5.92 -0.15
C GLU A 206 23.30 7.33 0.04
N ILE A 207 21.98 7.44 0.20
CA ILE A 207 21.30 8.73 0.36
C ILE A 207 21.67 9.39 1.69
N ILE A 208 21.72 8.61 2.78
CA ILE A 208 22.06 9.11 4.11
C ILE A 208 23.51 9.63 4.13
N GLU A 209 24.44 8.88 3.54
CA GLU A 209 25.87 9.23 3.47
C GLU A 209 26.13 10.42 2.54
N ALA A 210 25.48 10.49 1.36
CA ALA A 210 25.68 11.57 0.41
C ALA A 210 25.16 12.94 0.89
N SER A 211 24.28 12.93 1.89
CA SER A 211 23.62 14.13 2.43
C SER A 211 24.15 14.52 3.81
N SER A 212 25.24 13.89 4.29
CA SER A 212 25.89 14.14 5.59
C SER A 212 27.16 14.98 5.41
#